data_AF-A0A1F7X5Y8-F1
#
_entry.id   AF-A0A1F7X5Y8-F1
#
_cell.length_a   1.000
_cell.length_b   1.000
_cell.length_c   1.000
_cell.angle_alpha   90.00
_cell.angle_beta   90.00
_cell.angle_gamma   90.00
#
_symmetry.space_group_name_H-M   'P 1'
#
loop_
_entity.id
_entity.type
_entity.pdbx_description
1 polymer ?
#
loop_
_entity_poly.entity_id
_entity_poly.type
_entity_poly.pdbx_seq_one_letter_code
_entity_poly.pdbx_strand_id
1 'polypeptide(L)'
;MKIEKVLESLDELLSGWGITGQDWVFTAEYALRLLEYDVGVRERHFTIQVDKAKIPWEVGEALETHPPISSKYSKEYLRFQEKTGFEFDMVPVHPEDFKRKAKYTVLYALPNGKQIRVQTPEGGLEELEIILASCTEKGWGVEKGFRIMPSVEDEWKALLRKGEIKLANKFEKLIKKYRHFKEAKKQSVPRCFIKVKEFEGIVASKGKVRGRVNIILDPEGKRKFEKGEVLVTVMTSPKFTIFLKKASAVVTDEGGMLSHAAIVARELGIPCVVGTKIATKVLKDRDLVEVDAVNGVVRRLDY
;
A
#
# COMPACT_ATOMS: atom_id res chain seq x y z
N MET A 1 -0.76 -2.90 -21.29
CA MET A 1 0.43 -3.74 -21.50
C MET A 1 0.18 -5.10 -20.87
N LYS A 2 0.64 -6.22 -21.47
CA LYS A 2 0.55 -7.55 -20.84
C LYS A 2 1.44 -7.60 -19.58
N ILE A 3 1.02 -8.32 -18.53
CA ILE A 3 1.71 -8.35 -17.23
C ILE A 3 3.15 -8.88 -17.37
N GLU A 4 3.39 -9.81 -18.28
CA GLU A 4 4.71 -10.39 -18.54
C GLU A 4 5.71 -9.31 -19.00
N LYS A 5 5.27 -8.36 -19.84
CA LYS A 5 6.11 -7.21 -20.24
C LYS A 5 6.36 -6.21 -19.10
N VAL A 6 5.40 -6.10 -18.17
CA VAL A 6 5.58 -5.31 -16.95
C VAL A 6 6.68 -5.94 -16.10
N LEU A 7 6.68 -7.27 -16.00
CA LEU A 7 7.67 -8.02 -15.23
C LEU A 7 9.07 -8.00 -15.84
N GLU A 8 9.19 -7.96 -17.16
CA GLU A 8 10.48 -7.70 -17.82
C GLU A 8 11.05 -6.33 -17.41
N SER A 9 10.20 -5.29 -17.44
CA SER A 9 10.59 -3.94 -17.00
C SER A 9 10.89 -3.87 -15.50
N LEU A 10 10.21 -4.68 -14.69
CA LEU A 10 10.45 -4.78 -13.26
C LEU A 10 11.79 -5.45 -12.96
N ASP A 11 12.09 -6.57 -13.63
CA ASP A 11 13.36 -7.28 -13.47
C ASP A 11 14.55 -6.39 -13.89
N GLU A 12 14.41 -5.62 -14.97
CA GLU A 12 15.39 -4.60 -15.38
C GLU A 12 15.59 -3.52 -14.30
N LEU A 13 14.49 -2.99 -13.76
CA LEU A 13 14.52 -1.99 -12.69
C LEU A 13 15.24 -2.51 -11.44
N LEU A 14 14.83 -3.67 -10.94
CA LEU A 14 15.38 -4.31 -9.75
C LEU A 14 16.85 -4.70 -9.95
N SER A 15 17.22 -5.20 -11.14
CA SER A 15 18.62 -5.48 -11.48
C SER A 15 19.48 -4.22 -11.41
N GLY A 16 18.96 -3.08 -11.88
CA GLY A 16 19.62 -1.77 -11.73
C GLY A 16 19.81 -1.34 -10.28
N TRP A 17 19.01 -1.88 -9.36
CA TRP A 17 19.13 -1.66 -7.91
C TRP A 17 20.06 -2.66 -7.21
N GLY A 18 20.60 -3.64 -7.95
CA GLY A 18 21.40 -4.74 -7.40
C GLY A 18 20.56 -5.90 -6.83
N ILE A 19 19.25 -5.93 -7.10
CA ILE A 19 18.33 -6.99 -6.70
C ILE A 19 18.14 -7.93 -7.90
N THR A 20 18.69 -9.13 -7.81
CA THR A 20 18.64 -10.12 -8.90
C THR A 20 17.37 -10.98 -8.83
N GLY A 21 17.09 -11.79 -9.87
CA GLY A 21 15.95 -12.73 -9.85
C GLY A 21 15.92 -13.72 -8.68
N GLN A 22 17.04 -13.92 -7.98
CA GLN A 22 17.12 -14.72 -6.75
C GLN A 22 16.80 -13.95 -5.46
N ASP A 23 16.66 -12.63 -5.56
CA ASP A 23 16.48 -11.73 -4.42
C ASP A 23 15.03 -11.21 -4.31
N TRP A 24 14.16 -11.54 -5.27
CA TRP A 24 12.74 -11.19 -5.20
C TRP A 24 11.82 -12.32 -5.66
N VAL A 25 10.54 -12.24 -5.28
CA VAL A 25 9.46 -13.18 -5.63
C VAL A 25 8.22 -12.39 -6.00
N PHE A 26 7.60 -12.73 -7.13
CA PHE A 26 6.30 -12.20 -7.52
C PHE A 26 5.18 -12.90 -6.73
N THR A 27 4.31 -12.13 -6.08
CA THR A 27 3.35 -12.64 -5.08
C THR A 27 1.93 -12.10 -5.33
N ALA A 28 0.99 -12.48 -4.45
CA ALA A 28 -0.40 -12.04 -4.43
C ALA A 28 -1.19 -12.42 -5.70
N GLU A 29 -2.29 -11.72 -5.96
CA GLU A 29 -3.30 -12.15 -6.93
C GLU A 29 -2.76 -12.19 -8.37
N TYR A 30 -1.83 -11.31 -8.72
CA TYR A 30 -1.19 -11.36 -10.03
C TYR A 30 -0.26 -12.57 -10.21
N ALA A 31 0.39 -13.06 -9.15
CA ALA A 31 1.16 -14.31 -9.21
C ALA A 31 0.23 -15.49 -9.52
N LEU A 32 -0.93 -15.53 -8.88
CA LEU A 32 -1.95 -16.55 -9.14
C LEU A 32 -2.48 -16.48 -10.57
N ARG A 33 -2.69 -15.28 -11.13
CA ARG A 33 -3.05 -15.11 -12.54
C ARG A 33 -2.00 -15.68 -13.50
N LEU A 34 -0.71 -15.48 -13.23
CA LEU A 34 0.36 -16.07 -14.05
C LEU A 34 0.38 -17.60 -13.99
N LEU A 35 -0.02 -18.15 -12.84
CA LEU A 35 -0.16 -19.59 -12.64
C LEU A 35 -1.55 -20.12 -13.07
N GLU A 36 -2.27 -19.36 -13.88
CA GLU A 36 -3.57 -19.74 -14.47
C GLU A 36 -4.69 -19.99 -13.44
N TYR A 37 -4.61 -19.37 -12.26
CA TYR A 37 -5.75 -19.31 -11.34
C TYR A 37 -6.64 -18.12 -11.70
N ASP A 38 -7.94 -18.38 -11.79
CA ASP A 38 -8.91 -17.34 -12.08
C ASP A 38 -9.28 -16.58 -10.81
N VAL A 39 -8.50 -15.54 -10.47
CA VAL A 39 -8.74 -14.63 -9.35
C VAL A 39 -8.91 -13.19 -9.81
N GLY A 40 -9.64 -12.38 -9.05
CA GLY A 40 -9.71 -10.94 -9.21
C GLY A 40 -8.39 -10.27 -8.84
N VAL A 41 -8.00 -9.24 -9.59
CA VAL A 41 -6.78 -8.46 -9.33
C VAL A 41 -7.11 -6.97 -9.19
N ARG A 42 -6.32 -6.26 -8.38
CA ARG A 42 -6.38 -4.79 -8.35
C ARG A 42 -5.85 -4.25 -9.67
N GLU A 43 -6.59 -3.34 -10.30
CA GLU A 43 -6.16 -2.80 -11.59
C GLU A 43 -4.79 -2.10 -11.44
N ARG A 44 -3.81 -2.54 -12.24
CA ARG A 44 -2.50 -1.89 -12.39
C ARG A 44 -1.66 -1.79 -11.11
N HIS A 45 -1.91 -2.66 -10.14
CA HIS A 45 -1.18 -2.67 -8.87
C HIS A 45 -0.85 -4.11 -8.48
N PHE A 46 0.43 -4.41 -8.24
CA PHE A 46 0.87 -5.73 -7.77
C PHE A 46 1.82 -5.65 -6.58
N THR A 47 2.14 -6.80 -5.99
CA THR A 47 3.05 -6.88 -4.84
C THR A 47 4.21 -7.82 -5.16
N ILE A 48 5.40 -7.47 -4.67
CA ILE A 48 6.57 -8.34 -4.68
C ILE A 48 7.11 -8.54 -3.28
N GLN A 49 7.74 -9.68 -3.05
CA GLN A 49 8.60 -9.89 -1.88
C GLN A 49 10.05 -9.72 -2.28
N VAL A 50 10.84 -9.13 -1.39
CA VAL A 50 12.26 -8.87 -1.65
C VAL A 50 13.06 -9.24 -0.41
N ASP A 51 14.20 -9.87 -0.59
CA ASP A 51 15.18 -10.08 0.48
C ASP A 51 15.56 -8.72 1.06
N LYS A 52 15.22 -8.49 2.33
CA LYS A 52 15.44 -7.22 3.03
C LYS A 52 16.90 -6.77 2.98
N ALA A 53 17.86 -7.71 2.98
CA ALA A 53 19.29 -7.39 2.92
C ALA A 53 19.76 -6.88 1.55
N LYS A 54 18.94 -7.02 0.51
CA LYS A 54 19.25 -6.59 -0.86
C LYS A 54 18.65 -5.24 -1.22
N ILE A 55 17.79 -4.69 -0.36
CA ILE A 55 17.17 -3.39 -0.57
C ILE A 55 18.22 -2.31 -0.29
N PRO A 56 18.49 -1.39 -1.24
CA PRO A 56 19.63 -0.48 -1.16
C PRO A 56 19.39 0.77 -0.29
N TRP A 57 18.28 0.80 0.44
CA TRP A 57 17.94 1.85 1.40
C TRP A 57 17.57 1.25 2.75
N GLU A 58 17.58 2.08 3.79
CA GLU A 58 17.19 1.64 5.12
C GLU A 58 15.69 1.26 5.17
N VAL A 59 15.42 0.04 5.62
CA VAL A 59 14.07 -0.50 5.71
C VAL A 59 13.71 -0.71 7.18
N GLY A 60 12.73 0.06 7.66
CA GLY A 60 12.19 -0.05 9.02
C GLY A 60 11.39 -1.32 9.29
N GLU A 61 10.53 -1.28 10.30
CA GLU A 61 9.63 -2.38 10.69
C GLU A 61 8.28 -2.37 9.96
N ALA A 62 8.13 -1.53 8.94
CA ALA A 62 6.92 -1.47 8.14
C ALA A 62 6.70 -2.78 7.35
N LEU A 63 5.44 -3.14 7.15
CA LEU A 63 5.06 -4.34 6.37
C LEU A 63 5.46 -4.22 4.88
N GLU A 64 5.49 -3.00 4.37
CA GLU A 64 5.81 -2.66 2.99
C GLU A 64 6.84 -1.52 3.01
N THR A 65 7.67 -1.45 1.96
CA THR A 65 8.66 -0.39 1.77
C THR A 65 8.59 0.15 0.34
N HIS A 66 9.01 1.39 0.18
CA HIS A 66 9.17 2.03 -1.12
C HIS A 66 10.49 2.78 -1.15
N PRO A 67 11.03 3.05 -2.35
CA PRO A 67 12.17 3.95 -2.50
C PRO A 67 11.98 5.28 -1.76
N PRO A 68 13.00 5.76 -1.01
CA PRO A 68 12.94 7.09 -0.39
C PRO A 68 12.72 8.17 -1.45
N ILE A 69 11.82 9.12 -1.20
CA ILE A 69 11.30 10.04 -2.23
C ILE A 69 12.39 10.88 -2.91
N SER A 70 13.41 11.31 -2.17
CA SER A 70 14.54 12.07 -2.71
C SER A 70 15.63 11.22 -3.38
N SER A 71 15.51 9.89 -3.32
CA SER A 71 16.53 8.97 -3.83
C SER A 71 16.48 8.80 -5.36
N LYS A 72 17.59 8.34 -5.94
CA LYS A 72 17.62 7.90 -7.34
C LYS A 72 16.60 6.78 -7.61
N TYR A 73 16.38 5.91 -6.63
CA TYR A 73 15.46 4.76 -6.71
C TYR A 73 14.01 5.22 -6.86
N SER A 74 13.61 6.32 -6.22
CA SER A 74 12.25 6.87 -6.37
C SER A 74 12.03 7.42 -7.79
N LYS A 75 13.03 8.10 -8.37
CA LYS A 75 12.97 8.57 -9.76
C LYS A 75 12.87 7.42 -10.76
N GLU A 76 13.61 6.35 -10.53
CA GLU A 76 13.58 5.14 -11.37
C GLU A 76 12.24 4.39 -11.23
N TYR A 77 11.70 4.30 -10.01
CA TYR A 77 10.37 3.76 -9.76
C TYR A 77 9.27 4.58 -10.45
N LEU A 78 9.32 5.92 -10.40
CA LEU A 78 8.38 6.79 -11.11
C LEU A 78 8.45 6.57 -12.63
N ARG A 79 9.66 6.46 -13.20
CA ARG A 79 9.83 6.13 -14.63
C ARG A 79 9.24 4.76 -14.97
N PHE A 80 9.36 3.78 -14.08
CA PHE A 80 8.70 2.49 -14.25
C PHE A 80 7.17 2.65 -14.28
N GLN A 81 6.59 3.45 -13.37
CA GLN A 81 5.16 3.73 -13.36
C GLN A 81 4.70 4.42 -14.65
N GLU A 82 5.44 5.42 -15.13
CA GLU A 82 5.14 6.12 -16.38
C GLU A 82 5.23 5.18 -17.60
N LYS A 83 6.27 4.34 -17.67
CA LYS A 83 6.50 3.39 -18.78
C LYS A 83 5.43 2.30 -18.82
N THR A 84 5.10 1.73 -17.67
CA THR A 84 4.29 0.51 -17.59
C THR A 84 2.82 0.78 -17.33
N GLY A 85 2.52 1.91 -16.68
CA GLY A 85 1.21 2.21 -16.12
C GLY A 85 0.88 1.41 -14.86
N PHE A 86 1.86 0.70 -14.27
CA PHE A 86 1.71 -0.12 -13.07
C PHE A 86 2.47 0.46 -11.89
N GLU A 87 1.93 0.24 -10.70
CA GLU A 87 2.61 0.45 -9.42
C GLU A 87 2.78 -0.87 -8.66
N PHE A 88 3.73 -0.89 -7.72
CA PHE A 88 3.94 -2.07 -6.90
C PHE A 88 4.39 -1.78 -5.48
N ASP A 89 3.94 -2.64 -4.57
CA ASP A 89 4.38 -2.68 -3.19
C ASP A 89 5.54 -3.66 -3.03
N MET A 90 6.59 -3.26 -2.30
CA MET A 90 7.69 -4.16 -1.93
C MET A 90 7.50 -4.60 -0.48
N VAL A 91 7.36 -5.89 -0.25
CA VAL A 91 7.32 -6.49 1.08
C VAL A 91 8.72 -6.98 1.43
N PRO A 92 9.43 -6.31 2.37
CA PRO A 92 10.75 -6.75 2.79
C PRO A 92 10.64 -8.01 3.65
N VAL A 93 11.37 -9.06 3.30
CA VAL A 93 11.37 -10.33 4.01
C VAL A 93 12.76 -10.56 4.62
N HIS A 94 12.80 -11.00 5.88
CA HIS A 94 14.07 -11.34 6.53
C HIS A 94 14.81 -12.43 5.73
N PRO A 95 16.15 -12.35 5.53
CA PRO A 95 16.88 -13.27 4.64
C PRO A 95 16.65 -14.76 4.93
N GLU A 96 16.54 -15.13 6.21
CA GLU A 96 16.27 -16.51 6.63
C GLU A 96 14.87 -16.99 6.22
N ASP A 97 13.85 -16.16 6.43
CA ASP A 97 12.49 -16.44 6.02
C ASP A 97 12.37 -16.48 4.49
N PHE A 98 13.08 -15.60 3.81
CA PHE A 98 13.11 -15.53 2.35
C PHE A 98 13.68 -16.81 1.73
N LYS A 99 14.78 -17.34 2.31
CA LYS A 99 15.32 -18.66 1.93
C LYS A 99 14.33 -19.78 2.20
N ARG A 100 13.67 -19.79 3.37
CA ARG A 100 12.67 -20.81 3.73
C ARG A 100 11.49 -20.80 2.77
N LYS A 101 11.06 -19.62 2.30
CA LYS A 101 9.94 -19.44 1.37
C LYS A 101 10.24 -19.88 -0.06
N ALA A 102 11.50 -20.07 -0.44
CA ALA A 102 11.88 -20.47 -1.80
C ALA A 102 11.18 -21.78 -2.25
N LYS A 103 10.88 -22.71 -1.32
CA LYS A 103 10.16 -23.95 -1.61
C LYS A 103 8.70 -23.76 -2.05
N TYR A 104 8.12 -22.59 -1.78
CA TYR A 104 6.75 -22.24 -2.17
C TYR A 104 6.74 -21.33 -3.40
N THR A 105 7.75 -21.45 -4.25
CA THR A 105 7.85 -20.71 -5.50
C THR A 105 8.09 -21.65 -6.65
N VAL A 106 7.64 -21.23 -7.84
CA VAL A 106 7.97 -21.87 -9.11
C VAL A 106 8.74 -20.89 -9.98
N LEU A 107 9.60 -21.41 -10.87
CA LEU A 107 10.26 -20.61 -11.87
C LEU A 107 9.30 -20.38 -13.04
N TYR A 108 9.08 -19.11 -13.37
CA TYR A 108 8.27 -18.68 -14.51
C TYR A 108 9.17 -18.05 -15.57
N ALA A 109 9.05 -18.52 -16.81
CA ALA A 109 9.82 -17.99 -17.93
C ALA A 109 9.11 -16.76 -18.52
N LEU A 110 9.81 -15.63 -18.55
CA LEU A 110 9.37 -14.41 -19.23
C LEU A 110 9.61 -14.51 -20.75
N PRO A 111 8.89 -13.73 -21.58
CA PRO A 111 9.06 -13.74 -23.03
C PRO A 111 10.50 -13.44 -23.50
N ASN A 112 11.26 -12.64 -22.75
CA ASN A 112 12.69 -12.38 -22.99
C ASN A 112 13.64 -13.52 -22.59
N GLY A 113 13.13 -14.67 -22.15
CA GLY A 113 13.91 -15.84 -21.76
C GLY A 113 14.46 -15.82 -20.33
N LYS A 114 14.29 -14.72 -19.58
CA LYS A 114 14.64 -14.68 -18.16
C LYS A 114 13.66 -15.49 -17.33
N GLN A 115 14.11 -15.96 -16.17
CA GLN A 115 13.27 -16.66 -15.21
C GLN A 115 13.11 -15.83 -13.95
N ILE A 116 11.88 -15.76 -13.45
CA ILE A 116 11.53 -15.13 -12.18
C ILE A 116 10.89 -16.17 -11.26
N ARG A 117 10.93 -15.93 -9.95
CA ARG A 117 10.19 -16.74 -8.99
C ARG A 117 8.78 -16.18 -8.80
N VAL A 118 7.79 -17.07 -8.91
CA VAL A 118 6.38 -16.76 -8.70
C VAL A 118 5.88 -17.60 -7.53
N GLN A 119 5.22 -16.96 -6.58
CA GLN A 119 4.68 -17.63 -5.39
C GLN A 119 3.54 -18.57 -5.76
N THR A 120 3.53 -19.76 -5.18
CA THR A 120 2.42 -20.71 -5.31
C THR A 120 1.29 -20.38 -4.32
N PRO A 121 0.06 -20.88 -4.53
CA PRO A 121 -1.03 -20.63 -3.58
C PRO A 121 -0.73 -21.21 -2.18
N GLU A 122 0.13 -22.22 -2.06
CA GLU A 122 0.58 -22.73 -0.76
C GLU A 122 1.48 -21.72 -0.03
N GLY A 123 2.34 -21.00 -0.74
CA GLY A 123 3.12 -19.89 -0.17
C GLY A 123 2.24 -18.71 0.24
N GLY A 124 1.24 -18.38 -0.60
CA GLY A 124 0.25 -17.36 -0.29
C GLY A 124 -0.55 -17.69 0.97
N LEU A 125 -0.95 -18.95 1.16
CA LEU A 125 -1.68 -19.39 2.35
C LEU A 125 -0.92 -19.11 3.66
N GLU A 126 0.39 -19.41 3.73
CA GLU A 126 1.19 -19.15 4.94
C GLU A 126 1.19 -17.65 5.29
N GLU A 127 1.23 -16.79 4.28
CA GLU A 127 1.27 -15.35 4.46
C GLU A 127 -0.07 -14.78 4.88
N LEU A 128 -1.14 -15.24 4.23
CA LEU A 128 -2.50 -14.88 4.61
C LEU A 128 -2.78 -15.29 6.05
N GLU A 129 -2.30 -16.46 6.50
CA GLU A 129 -2.42 -16.86 7.91
C GLU A 129 -1.66 -15.92 8.86
N ILE A 130 -0.41 -15.57 8.55
CA ILE A 130 0.37 -14.62 9.36
C ILE A 130 -0.33 -13.25 9.45
N ILE A 131 -0.84 -12.75 8.32
CA ILE A 131 -1.54 -11.47 8.26
C ILE A 131 -2.82 -11.52 9.08
N LEU A 132 -3.66 -12.54 8.88
CA LEU A 132 -4.92 -12.71 9.61
C LEU A 132 -4.69 -12.92 11.11
N ALA A 133 -3.71 -13.72 11.51
CA ALA A 133 -3.31 -13.92 12.90
C ALA A 133 -2.85 -12.60 13.55
N SER A 134 -2.03 -11.83 12.84
CA SER A 134 -1.56 -10.52 13.31
C SER A 134 -2.72 -9.54 13.49
N CYS A 135 -3.73 -9.60 12.62
CA CYS A 135 -4.95 -8.81 12.75
C CYS A 135 -5.79 -9.20 13.97
N THR A 136 -5.82 -10.49 14.35
CA THR A 136 -6.62 -10.97 15.49
C THR A 136 -5.90 -10.88 16.83
N GLU A 137 -4.64 -11.28 16.92
CA GLU A 137 -3.92 -11.44 18.20
C GLU A 137 -3.35 -10.11 18.71
N LYS A 138 -2.90 -9.24 17.80
CA LYS A 138 -2.22 -7.98 18.15
C LYS A 138 -3.13 -6.75 18.00
N GLY A 139 -4.37 -6.92 17.53
CA GLY A 139 -5.29 -5.82 17.25
C GLY A 139 -4.83 -4.88 16.11
N TRP A 140 -3.82 -5.29 15.34
CA TRP A 140 -3.27 -4.51 14.24
C TRP A 140 -4.15 -4.63 13.00
N GLY A 141 -4.86 -3.56 12.63
CA GLY A 141 -5.48 -3.49 11.31
C GLY A 141 -6.64 -4.48 11.12
N VAL A 142 -7.58 -4.49 12.05
CA VAL A 142 -8.88 -5.19 11.89
C VAL A 142 -9.52 -4.85 10.52
N GLU A 143 -9.40 -3.60 10.06
CA GLU A 143 -9.81 -3.16 8.72
C GLU A 143 -9.05 -3.85 7.57
N LYS A 144 -7.76 -4.16 7.73
CA LYS A 144 -6.95 -4.89 6.74
C LYS A 144 -7.40 -6.35 6.66
N GLY A 145 -7.71 -6.99 7.79
CA GLY A 145 -8.32 -8.33 7.82
C GLY A 145 -9.65 -8.39 7.04
N PHE A 146 -10.54 -7.41 7.25
CA PHE A 146 -11.79 -7.30 6.49
C PHE A 146 -11.57 -7.08 4.98
N ARG A 147 -10.52 -6.34 4.60
CA ARG A 147 -10.18 -6.12 3.18
C ARG A 147 -9.55 -7.34 2.51
N ILE A 148 -8.83 -8.17 3.26
CA ILE A 148 -8.13 -9.35 2.75
C ILE A 148 -9.06 -10.56 2.62
N MET A 149 -10.03 -10.72 3.52
CA MET A 149 -10.93 -11.89 3.50
C MET A 149 -11.61 -12.15 2.15
N PRO A 150 -12.12 -11.14 1.41
CA PRO A 150 -12.65 -11.37 0.06
C PRO A 150 -11.62 -11.96 -0.93
N SER A 151 -10.34 -11.57 -0.82
CA SER A 151 -9.26 -12.13 -1.64
C SER A 151 -9.01 -13.60 -1.28
N VAL A 152 -8.95 -13.93 0.02
CA VAL A 152 -8.82 -15.33 0.50
C VAL A 152 -9.98 -16.20 0.01
N GLU A 153 -11.21 -15.69 0.05
CA GLU A 153 -12.38 -16.39 -0.46
C GLU A 153 -12.33 -16.58 -1.99
N ASP A 154 -11.76 -15.64 -2.72
CA ASP A 154 -11.62 -15.75 -4.17
C ASP A 154 -10.53 -16.75 -4.57
N GLU A 155 -9.38 -16.74 -3.90
CA GLU A 155 -8.33 -17.75 -4.05
C GLU A 155 -8.86 -19.16 -3.75
N TRP A 156 -9.62 -19.31 -2.66
CA TRP A 156 -10.29 -20.56 -2.32
C TRP A 156 -11.20 -21.06 -3.45
N LYS A 157 -12.01 -20.17 -4.03
CA LYS A 157 -12.89 -20.52 -5.17
C LYS A 157 -12.08 -20.85 -6.42
N ALA A 158 -10.98 -20.16 -6.67
CA ALA A 158 -10.09 -20.43 -7.81
C ALA A 158 -9.44 -21.82 -7.69
N LEU A 159 -9.01 -22.21 -6.48
CA LEU A 159 -8.49 -23.54 -6.19
C LEU A 159 -9.54 -24.64 -6.43
N LEU A 160 -10.79 -24.41 -6.00
CA LEU A 160 -11.91 -25.32 -6.26
C LEU A 160 -12.18 -25.48 -7.76
N ARG A 161 -12.21 -24.37 -8.52
CA ARG A 161 -12.38 -24.39 -9.98
C ARG A 161 -11.27 -25.18 -10.69
N LYS A 162 -10.03 -25.08 -10.20
CA LYS A 162 -8.87 -25.79 -10.75
C LYS A 162 -8.77 -27.26 -10.30
N GLY A 163 -9.65 -27.71 -9.38
CA GLY A 163 -9.65 -29.08 -8.87
C GLY A 163 -8.61 -29.36 -7.78
N GLU A 164 -7.99 -28.34 -7.18
CA GLU A 164 -6.97 -28.49 -6.13
C GLU A 164 -7.57 -28.68 -4.73
N ILE A 165 -8.34 -29.76 -4.57
CA ILE A 165 -9.19 -29.99 -3.39
C ILE A 165 -8.40 -29.99 -2.07
N LYS A 166 -7.19 -30.58 -2.05
CA LYS A 166 -6.35 -30.63 -0.84
C LYS A 166 -5.98 -29.23 -0.34
N LEU A 167 -5.59 -28.34 -1.25
CA LEU A 167 -5.19 -26.98 -0.91
C LEU A 167 -6.41 -26.10 -0.63
N ALA A 168 -7.48 -26.25 -1.40
CA ALA A 168 -8.76 -25.59 -1.15
C ALA A 168 -9.29 -25.90 0.27
N ASN A 169 -9.14 -27.13 0.76
CA ASN A 169 -9.51 -27.48 2.14
C ASN A 169 -8.66 -26.76 3.20
N LYS A 170 -7.39 -26.45 2.91
CA LYS A 170 -6.56 -25.63 3.83
C LYS A 170 -7.07 -24.19 3.87
N PHE A 171 -7.39 -23.60 2.72
CA PHE A 171 -8.01 -22.28 2.64
C PHE A 171 -9.37 -22.23 3.34
N GLU A 172 -10.21 -23.26 3.16
CA GLU A 172 -11.51 -23.33 3.84
C GLU A 172 -11.36 -23.35 5.37
N LYS A 173 -10.36 -24.09 5.89
CA LYS A 173 -10.01 -24.06 7.32
C LYS A 173 -9.56 -22.68 7.77
N LEU A 174 -8.74 -22.00 6.98
CA LEU A 174 -8.30 -20.63 7.26
C LEU A 174 -9.50 -19.67 7.34
N ILE A 175 -10.37 -19.71 6.34
CA ILE A 175 -11.60 -18.90 6.29
C ILE A 175 -12.44 -19.19 7.54
N LYS A 176 -12.68 -20.46 7.90
CA LYS A 176 -13.44 -20.84 9.11
C LYS A 176 -12.80 -20.32 10.38
N LYS A 177 -11.47 -20.47 10.53
CA LYS A 177 -10.68 -20.01 11.69
C LYS A 177 -10.85 -18.50 11.92
N TYR A 178 -10.89 -17.72 10.84
CA TYR A 178 -10.97 -16.26 10.90
C TYR A 178 -12.36 -15.69 10.53
N ARG A 179 -13.39 -16.52 10.33
CA ARG A 179 -14.74 -16.09 9.86
C ARG A 179 -15.46 -15.16 10.84
N HIS A 180 -15.13 -15.26 12.13
CA HIS A 180 -15.80 -14.57 13.23
C HIS A 180 -15.27 -13.16 13.50
N PHE A 181 -14.61 -12.50 12.54
CA PHE A 181 -14.26 -11.07 12.62
C PHE A 181 -15.45 -10.14 12.98
N LYS A 182 -16.70 -10.60 12.86
CA LYS A 182 -17.93 -9.79 12.94
C LYS A 182 -18.37 -9.28 14.32
N GLU A 183 -17.77 -9.68 15.45
CA GLU A 183 -18.27 -9.27 16.78
C GLU A 183 -17.21 -8.74 17.75
N ALA A 184 -16.04 -8.32 17.25
CA ALA A 184 -15.24 -7.38 18.03
C ALA A 184 -16.01 -6.04 18.05
N LYS A 185 -16.73 -5.82 19.16
CA LYS A 185 -17.52 -4.63 19.50
C LYS A 185 -16.95 -3.37 18.84
N LYS A 186 -17.85 -2.49 18.38
CA LYS A 186 -17.62 -1.04 18.25
C LYS A 186 -16.92 -0.52 19.52
N GLN A 187 -15.61 -0.67 19.60
CA GLN A 187 -14.75 -0.11 20.62
C GLN A 187 -13.56 0.40 19.85
N SER A 188 -13.60 1.71 19.60
CA SER A 188 -12.47 2.61 19.42
C SER A 188 -11.17 1.92 19.01
N VAL A 189 -10.87 1.99 17.71
CA VAL A 189 -9.59 1.65 17.09
C VAL A 189 -8.41 1.94 18.05
N PRO A 190 -7.61 0.95 18.46
CA PRO A 190 -6.29 1.23 18.99
C PRO A 190 -5.45 1.74 17.81
N ARG A 191 -5.39 3.06 17.64
CA ARG A 191 -4.50 3.71 16.67
C ARG A 191 -3.08 3.25 16.98
N CYS A 192 -2.51 2.43 16.10
CA CYS A 192 -1.12 2.00 16.23
C CYS A 192 -0.23 3.25 16.25
N PHE A 193 0.42 3.51 17.39
CA PHE A 193 1.35 4.61 17.55
C PHE A 193 2.67 4.24 16.87
N ILE A 194 2.73 4.37 15.55
CA ILE A 194 4.03 4.65 14.94
C ILE A 194 4.34 6.09 15.32
N LYS A 195 5.46 6.33 16.03
CA LYS A 195 6.00 7.68 16.26
C LYS A 195 6.57 8.27 14.97
N VAL A 196 5.81 8.23 13.86
CA VAL A 196 6.14 8.99 12.65
C VAL A 196 5.90 10.44 12.98
N LYS A 197 6.99 11.19 13.21
CA LYS A 197 6.92 12.64 13.38
C LYS A 197 6.93 13.36 12.04
N GLU A 198 7.43 12.71 11.00
CA GLU A 198 7.63 13.32 9.69
C GLU A 198 7.39 12.28 8.60
N PHE A 199 6.66 12.68 7.56
CA PHE A 199 6.43 11.86 6.37
C PHE A 199 6.26 12.78 5.16
N GLU A 200 6.40 12.20 3.97
CA GLU A 200 6.53 12.95 2.72
C GLU A 200 5.46 12.55 1.70
N GLY A 201 5.27 13.40 0.69
CA GLY A 201 4.42 13.13 -0.46
C GLY A 201 4.74 14.07 -1.63
N ILE A 202 3.90 14.00 -2.67
CA ILE A 202 4.03 14.78 -3.89
C ILE A 202 3.54 16.20 -3.64
N VAL A 203 4.39 17.19 -3.94
CA VAL A 203 4.03 18.62 -3.89
C VAL A 203 3.07 18.96 -5.02
N ALA A 204 1.78 19.06 -4.69
CA ALA A 204 0.74 19.43 -5.64
C ALA A 204 0.54 20.94 -5.76
N SER A 205 0.64 21.66 -4.63
CA SER A 205 0.53 23.11 -4.56
C SER A 205 1.50 23.65 -3.51
N LYS A 206 2.35 24.60 -3.89
CA LYS A 206 3.45 25.08 -3.06
C LYS A 206 2.95 25.95 -1.91
N GLY A 207 3.67 25.90 -0.80
CA GLY A 207 3.49 26.78 0.35
C GLY A 207 3.79 26.05 1.66
N LYS A 208 3.74 26.78 2.77
CA LYS A 208 4.05 26.24 4.09
C LYS A 208 3.07 26.77 5.11
N VAL A 209 2.44 25.88 5.87
CA VAL A 209 1.47 26.26 6.90
C VAL A 209 1.52 25.34 8.10
N ARG A 210 1.10 25.85 9.25
CA ARG A 210 0.83 25.05 10.45
C ARG A 210 -0.66 25.09 10.74
N GLY A 211 -1.24 23.94 11.07
CA GLY A 211 -2.66 23.87 11.36
C GLY A 211 -3.03 22.57 12.07
N ARG A 212 -4.23 22.57 12.64
CA ARG A 212 -4.78 21.38 13.28
C ARG A 212 -5.35 20.45 12.22
N VAL A 213 -5.03 19.17 12.33
CA VAL A 213 -5.53 18.11 11.46
C VAL A 213 -7.01 17.91 11.68
N ASN A 214 -7.76 17.78 10.57
CA ASN A 214 -9.12 17.26 10.58
C ASN A 214 -9.26 16.18 9.49
N ILE A 215 -9.39 14.92 9.92
CA ILE A 215 -9.42 13.75 9.05
C ILE A 215 -10.84 13.46 8.51
N ILE A 216 -11.13 13.85 7.28
CA ILE A 216 -12.44 13.60 6.66
C ILE A 216 -12.37 12.36 5.76
N LEU A 217 -12.88 11.21 6.25
CA LEU A 217 -12.96 9.97 5.44
C LEU A 217 -14.29 9.83 4.69
N ASP A 218 -15.35 10.45 5.22
CA ASP A 218 -16.68 10.49 4.62
C ASP A 218 -17.13 11.96 4.55
N PRO A 219 -17.17 12.58 3.35
CA PRO A 219 -17.54 13.98 3.19
C PRO A 219 -19.03 14.26 3.42
N GLU A 220 -19.87 13.23 3.44
CA GLU A 220 -21.32 13.34 3.69
C GLU A 220 -21.68 13.19 5.18
N GLY A 221 -20.69 12.84 6.00
CA GLY A 221 -20.84 12.73 7.45
C GLY A 221 -21.10 14.08 8.14
N LYS A 222 -21.63 14.02 9.38
CA LYS A 222 -21.95 15.21 10.21
C LYS A 222 -20.72 15.90 10.81
N ARG A 223 -19.53 15.68 10.25
CA ARG A 223 -18.26 16.12 10.83
C ARG A 223 -18.07 17.61 10.63
N LYS A 224 -17.79 18.34 11.72
CA LYS A 224 -17.50 19.77 11.66
C LYS A 224 -16.09 19.98 11.14
N PHE A 225 -15.92 20.99 10.29
CA PHE A 225 -14.63 21.43 9.75
C PHE A 225 -14.55 22.95 9.86
N GLU A 226 -13.57 23.39 10.63
CA GLU A 226 -13.32 24.79 10.95
C GLU A 226 -12.40 25.42 9.91
N LYS A 227 -12.54 26.72 9.67
CA LYS A 227 -11.66 27.45 8.74
C LYS A 227 -10.24 27.45 9.30
N GLY A 228 -9.26 27.13 8.46
CA GLY A 228 -7.85 27.10 8.83
C GLY A 228 -7.33 25.74 9.30
N GLU A 229 -8.18 24.71 9.36
CA GLU A 229 -7.73 23.33 9.62
C GLU A 229 -7.04 22.71 8.41
N VAL A 230 -6.17 21.73 8.65
CA VAL A 230 -5.53 20.93 7.62
C VAL A 230 -6.44 19.75 7.28
N LEU A 231 -6.93 19.71 6.04
CA LEU A 231 -7.73 18.59 5.56
C LEU A 231 -6.83 17.38 5.33
N VAL A 232 -7.11 16.28 6.02
CA VAL A 232 -6.45 15.00 5.79
C VAL A 232 -7.50 13.98 5.31
N THR A 233 -7.23 13.27 4.21
CA THR A 233 -8.14 12.24 3.69
C THR A 233 -7.41 11.20 2.84
N VAL A 234 -8.10 10.14 2.43
CA VAL A 234 -7.51 9.14 1.51
C VAL A 234 -7.39 9.74 0.11
N MET A 235 -8.51 10.23 -0.44
CA MET A 235 -8.59 10.90 -1.74
C MET A 235 -9.75 11.90 -1.71
N THR A 236 -9.64 13.01 -2.44
CA THR A 236 -10.75 13.96 -2.58
C THR A 236 -11.59 13.69 -3.82
N SER A 237 -12.86 14.05 -3.75
CA SER A 237 -13.80 14.13 -4.87
C SER A 237 -14.54 15.48 -4.83
N PRO A 238 -15.40 15.83 -5.80
CA PRO A 238 -16.17 17.08 -5.77
C PRO A 238 -16.98 17.29 -4.48
N LYS A 239 -17.37 16.21 -3.79
CA LYS A 239 -18.04 16.27 -2.48
C LYS A 239 -17.20 16.94 -1.39
N PHE A 240 -15.88 16.99 -1.54
CA PHE A 240 -14.96 17.62 -0.58
C PHE A 240 -14.81 19.13 -0.75
N THR A 241 -15.44 19.73 -1.77
CA THR A 241 -15.27 21.16 -2.12
C THR A 241 -15.50 22.10 -0.92
N ILE A 242 -16.46 21.80 -0.05
CA ILE A 242 -16.75 22.62 1.13
C ILE A 242 -15.57 22.61 2.13
N PHE A 243 -14.92 21.46 2.30
CA PHE A 243 -13.74 21.34 3.18
C PHE A 243 -12.52 21.99 2.56
N LEU A 244 -12.29 21.78 1.25
CA LEU A 244 -11.19 22.37 0.51
C LEU A 244 -11.20 23.90 0.59
N LYS A 245 -12.37 24.54 0.45
CA LYS A 245 -12.53 26.00 0.57
C LYS A 245 -12.23 26.56 1.97
N LYS A 246 -12.28 25.71 3.00
CA LYS A 246 -12.02 26.10 4.40
C LYS A 246 -10.61 25.74 4.85
N ALA A 247 -9.97 24.79 4.17
CA ALA A 247 -8.70 24.22 4.59
C ALA A 247 -7.55 25.23 4.44
N SER A 248 -6.62 25.21 5.39
CA SER A 248 -5.35 25.93 5.26
C SER A 248 -4.30 25.14 4.47
N ALA A 249 -4.42 23.81 4.45
CA ALA A 249 -3.66 22.91 3.60
C ALA A 249 -4.41 21.59 3.40
N VAL A 250 -3.99 20.83 2.38
CA VAL A 250 -4.58 19.53 2.03
C VAL A 250 -3.50 18.47 2.01
N VAL A 251 -3.74 17.37 2.71
CA VAL A 251 -2.86 16.19 2.74
C VAL A 251 -3.68 14.96 2.35
N THR A 252 -3.25 14.20 1.34
CA THR A 252 -3.96 12.97 0.92
C THR A 252 -3.06 11.75 0.84
N ASP A 253 -3.58 10.58 1.22
CA ASP A 253 -2.84 9.32 1.08
C ASP A 253 -2.64 8.90 -0.36
N GLU A 254 -3.65 9.14 -1.20
CA GLU A 254 -3.67 8.78 -2.61
C GLU A 254 -3.80 10.04 -3.49
N GLY A 255 -3.47 9.89 -4.77
CA GLY A 255 -3.55 10.94 -5.78
C GLY A 255 -2.19 11.48 -6.22
N GLY A 256 -2.13 11.94 -7.47
CA GLY A 256 -0.96 12.56 -8.07
C GLY A 256 -1.18 14.03 -8.45
N MET A 257 -0.28 14.58 -9.26
CA MET A 257 -0.29 16.00 -9.70
C MET A 257 -1.55 16.46 -10.44
N LEU A 258 -2.30 15.52 -11.00
CA LEU A 258 -3.55 15.76 -11.73
C LEU A 258 -4.81 15.35 -10.94
N SER A 259 -4.64 14.99 -9.66
CA SER A 259 -5.76 14.61 -8.80
C SER A 259 -6.68 15.82 -8.53
N HIS A 260 -7.93 15.52 -8.14
CA HIS A 260 -8.88 16.54 -7.73
C HIS A 260 -8.33 17.45 -6.62
N ALA A 261 -7.65 16.87 -5.62
CA ALA A 261 -7.01 17.62 -4.53
C ALA A 261 -5.96 18.60 -5.08
N ALA A 262 -5.11 18.12 -5.99
CA ALA A 262 -4.05 18.92 -6.57
C ALA A 262 -4.55 20.08 -7.44
N ILE A 263 -5.59 19.86 -8.24
CA ILE A 263 -6.19 20.89 -9.09
C ILE A 263 -6.82 21.97 -8.20
N VAL A 264 -7.73 21.59 -7.31
CA VAL A 264 -8.47 22.56 -6.48
C VAL A 264 -7.55 23.29 -5.51
N ALA A 265 -6.54 22.63 -4.94
CA ALA A 265 -5.60 23.31 -4.04
C ALA A 265 -4.77 24.39 -4.75
N ARG A 266 -4.40 24.19 -6.02
CA ARG A 266 -3.72 25.21 -6.82
C ARG A 266 -4.64 26.39 -7.13
N GLU A 267 -5.90 26.13 -7.47
CA GLU A 267 -6.91 27.17 -7.69
C GLU A 267 -7.17 28.01 -6.44
N LEU A 268 -7.16 27.38 -5.27
CA LEU A 268 -7.36 28.04 -3.98
C LEU A 268 -6.07 28.66 -3.42
N GLY A 269 -4.92 28.41 -4.03
CA GLY A 269 -3.62 28.91 -3.56
C GLY A 269 -3.20 28.37 -2.19
N ILE A 270 -3.65 27.17 -1.81
CA ILE A 270 -3.33 26.55 -0.52
C ILE A 270 -2.27 25.45 -0.67
N PRO A 271 -1.35 25.27 0.30
CA PRO A 271 -0.38 24.18 0.32
C PRO A 271 -1.06 22.81 0.19
N CYS A 272 -0.52 21.95 -0.67
CA CYS A 272 -1.06 20.61 -0.87
C CYS A 272 0.03 19.57 -1.12
N VAL A 273 -0.03 18.49 -0.32
CA VAL A 273 0.81 17.31 -0.43
C VAL A 273 -0.09 16.11 -0.66
N VAL A 274 0.08 15.40 -1.79
CA VAL A 274 -0.75 14.24 -2.16
C VAL A 274 0.09 12.98 -2.23
N GLY A 275 -0.54 11.82 -2.19
CA GLY A 275 0.18 10.54 -2.33
C GLY A 275 1.07 10.21 -1.12
N THR A 276 0.70 10.65 0.10
CA THR A 276 1.49 10.39 1.31
C THR A 276 1.43 8.95 1.80
N LYS A 277 0.47 8.16 1.31
CA LYS A 277 0.20 6.73 1.64
C LYS A 277 -0.16 6.41 3.10
N ILE A 278 0.23 7.27 4.05
CA ILE A 278 0.17 6.99 5.49
C ILE A 278 -0.44 8.11 6.35
N ALA A 279 -0.73 9.30 5.81
CA ALA A 279 -1.23 10.44 6.58
C ALA A 279 -2.49 10.12 7.40
N THR A 280 -3.49 9.44 6.82
CA THR A 280 -4.72 9.08 7.57
C THR A 280 -4.47 8.06 8.66
N LYS A 281 -3.36 7.31 8.57
CA LYS A 281 -2.96 6.26 9.51
C LYS A 281 -2.12 6.81 10.66
N VAL A 282 -1.26 7.80 10.39
CA VAL A 282 -0.29 8.31 11.37
C VAL A 282 -0.74 9.58 12.09
N LEU A 283 -1.57 10.40 11.45
CA LEU A 283 -2.11 11.62 12.06
C LEU A 283 -3.39 11.32 12.84
N LYS A 284 -3.65 12.14 13.85
CA LYS A 284 -4.89 12.15 14.62
C LYS A 284 -5.58 13.48 14.46
N ASP A 285 -6.90 13.48 14.63
CA ASP A 285 -7.64 14.72 14.69
C ASP A 285 -7.10 15.64 15.77
N ARG A 286 -7.05 16.92 15.43
CA ARG A 286 -6.51 18.01 16.22
C ARG A 286 -4.99 17.94 16.48
N ASP A 287 -4.28 16.94 15.95
CA ASP A 287 -2.81 16.97 15.87
C ASP A 287 -2.39 18.28 15.22
N LEU A 288 -1.40 18.95 15.80
CA LEU A 288 -0.80 20.09 15.16
C LEU A 288 0.24 19.61 14.17
N VAL A 289 0.12 20.03 12.91
CA VAL A 289 1.08 19.67 11.87
C VAL A 289 1.64 20.90 11.19
N GLU A 290 2.87 20.79 10.71
CA GLU A 290 3.45 21.65 9.69
C GLU A 290 3.36 20.93 8.34
N VAL A 291 2.65 21.53 7.38
CA VAL A 291 2.65 21.10 5.98
C VAL A 291 3.61 21.99 5.23
N ASP A 292 4.78 21.47 4.90
CA ASP A 292 5.80 22.08 4.07
C ASP A 292 5.68 21.55 2.65
N ALA A 293 4.73 22.09 1.90
CA ALA A 293 4.52 21.77 0.49
C ALA A 293 5.52 22.52 -0.43
N VAL A 294 6.63 23.04 0.10
CA VAL A 294 7.79 23.41 -0.73
C VAL A 294 8.70 22.19 -0.88
N ASN A 295 8.91 21.48 0.23
CA ASN A 295 9.76 20.29 0.30
C ASN A 295 8.97 18.98 0.21
N GLY A 296 7.64 19.03 0.22
CA GLY A 296 6.78 17.84 0.17
C GLY A 296 6.68 17.10 1.49
N VAL A 297 6.93 17.79 2.61
CA VAL A 297 7.04 17.19 3.94
C VAL A 297 5.86 17.59 4.82
N VAL A 298 5.31 16.64 5.57
CA VAL A 298 4.33 16.86 6.64
C VAL A 298 4.93 16.41 7.96
N ARG A 299 4.99 17.33 8.93
CA ARG A 299 5.54 17.09 10.27
C ARG A 299 4.45 17.21 11.32
N ARG A 300 4.32 16.24 12.21
CA ARG A 300 3.56 16.41 13.45
C ARG A 300 4.42 17.16 14.47
N LEU A 301 3.88 18.24 15.01
CA LEU A 301 4.51 19.06 16.03
C LEU A 301 4.05 18.56 17.40
N ASP A 302 5.02 18.18 18.25
CA ASP A 302 4.73 17.86 19.64
C ASP A 302 4.55 19.17 20.43
N TYR A 303 3.51 19.23 21.26
CA TYR A 303 3.30 20.27 22.27
C TYR A 303 3.19 19.61 23.64
#